data_AF-A0A2T4ASJ3-F1
#
_entry.id   AF-A0A2T4ASJ3-F1
#
_cell.length_a   1.000
_cell.length_b   1.000
_cell.length_c   1.000
_cell.angle_alpha   90.00
_cell.angle_beta   90.00
_cell.angle_gamma   90.00
#
_symmetry.space_group_name_H-M   'P 1'
#
loop_
_entity.id
_entity.type
_entity.pdbx_description
1 polymer ?
#
loop_
_entity_poly.entity_id
_entity_poly.type
_entity_poly.pdbx_seq_one_letter_code
_entity_poly.pdbx_strand_id
1 'polypeptide(L)'
;MPSTGICLDVAIDHRIRQLLKPRPNTKVNSLYSNHVEKLQELRPFVHRRRDASHELLVTEELAKPLTQGGIAVALLRPANYHPFSSGVDVVVEKSPTLRALRDVFALIGLDLVQHITILDSLPFLRKMDQYSLFGDDEEYTRALNEHHEVFLDAVVAKRPDVVLCMWQTRDELQCNWSGRALGSIGVGEVFDDEKTTLCDRHGNLIETKRVNAFHPSHCMNYVCEYSQLRQLLILEIAHAWHLMDSSWQEEPWMTGLRNSWKKKKIHPEGFKTPLNELYAEAVTEIQNLLPELKSGHESSEKLYDKLTKANWTQHINDASLCLRAASKKLKKLSRNKDNVEFHHTISPQGDMVSRTMGLVMDLAMKLASPGVMMKPRMFQGSGFFSESFLEYLRHEKTQKRQCWFRSSALKRGLVDFLLELNDAFSDADAGGPIRLQMSLGKASDAFLTLANKMEGLLSTLAGYPEQEQPLEDEAEQEVNPDPDVASAELIQRLRDLGILH
;
A
#
# COMPACT_ATOMS: atom_id res chain seq x y z
N MET A 1 5.64 7.62 -9.68
CA MET A 1 4.36 6.90 -9.85
C MET A 1 4.58 5.47 -9.38
N PRO A 2 3.76 4.90 -8.47
CA PRO A 2 3.82 3.47 -8.18
C PRO A 2 3.61 2.68 -9.48
N SER A 3 4.39 1.62 -9.69
CA SER A 3 4.21 0.72 -10.84
C SER A 3 2.76 0.21 -10.85
N THR A 4 2.15 0.10 -12.04
CA THR A 4 0.69 0.01 -12.29
C THR A 4 -0.08 -1.14 -11.61
N GLY A 5 0.56 -1.90 -10.72
CA GLY A 5 -0.08 -2.96 -9.94
C GLY A 5 0.45 -3.17 -8.52
N ILE A 6 1.32 -2.31 -7.99
CA ILE A 6 1.87 -2.44 -6.63
C ILE A 6 1.57 -1.17 -5.83
N CYS A 7 0.95 -1.33 -4.66
CA CYS A 7 0.76 -0.25 -3.70
C CYS A 7 0.83 -0.80 -2.27
N LEU A 8 1.30 0.01 -1.32
CA LEU A 8 1.47 -0.39 0.07
C LEU A 8 2.26 -1.71 0.21
N ASP A 9 3.38 -1.87 -0.51
CA ASP A 9 4.19 -3.10 -0.55
C ASP A 9 3.45 -4.40 -0.96
N VAL A 10 2.26 -4.31 -1.56
CA VAL A 10 1.51 -5.49 -2.03
C VAL A 10 1.15 -5.34 -3.51
N ALA A 11 1.15 -6.46 -4.23
CA ALA A 11 0.52 -6.51 -5.54
C ALA A 11 -0.99 -6.36 -5.36
N ILE A 12 -1.59 -5.35 -5.97
CA ILE A 12 -3.01 -5.03 -5.86
C ILE A 12 -3.82 -6.15 -6.51
N ASP A 13 -4.87 -6.63 -5.85
CA ASP A 13 -5.82 -7.60 -6.40
C ASP A 13 -6.36 -7.11 -7.76
N HIS A 14 -6.27 -7.94 -8.78
CA HIS A 14 -6.66 -7.62 -10.16
C HIS A 14 -8.10 -7.10 -10.28
N ARG A 15 -9.02 -7.51 -9.40
CA ARG A 15 -10.41 -7.02 -9.36
C ARG A 15 -10.46 -5.60 -8.81
N ILE A 16 -9.69 -5.31 -7.76
CA ILE A 16 -9.54 -3.95 -7.22
C ILE A 16 -8.92 -3.03 -8.27
N ARG A 17 -7.93 -3.49 -9.05
CA ARG A 17 -7.32 -2.68 -10.13
C ARG A 17 -8.35 -2.13 -11.13
N GLN A 18 -9.44 -2.85 -11.38
CA GLN A 18 -10.51 -2.38 -12.27
C GLN A 18 -11.28 -1.18 -11.71
N LEU A 19 -11.32 -1.04 -10.38
CA LEU A 19 -11.97 0.05 -9.66
C LEU A 19 -11.09 1.30 -9.55
N LEU A 20 -9.78 1.17 -9.80
CA LEU A 20 -8.81 2.24 -9.59
C LEU A 20 -8.61 3.15 -10.82
N LYS A 21 -9.56 3.18 -11.76
CA LYS A 21 -9.41 3.98 -12.98
C LYS A 21 -9.60 5.47 -12.66
N PRO A 22 -8.62 6.35 -13.03
CA PRO A 22 -8.81 7.79 -12.97
C PRO A 22 -10.01 8.17 -13.82
N ARG A 23 -10.83 9.10 -13.32
CA ARG A 23 -12.03 9.55 -14.04
C ARG A 23 -11.77 10.90 -14.68
N PRO A 24 -12.07 11.08 -15.98
CA PRO A 24 -12.03 12.39 -16.60
C PRO A 24 -13.13 13.28 -15.99
N ASN A 25 -12.72 14.41 -15.39
CA ASN A 25 -13.58 15.47 -14.88
C ASN A 25 -14.61 15.07 -13.80
N THR A 26 -14.16 14.94 -12.56
CA THR A 26 -15.01 15.31 -11.43
C THR A 26 -15.20 16.83 -11.49
N LYS A 27 -16.44 17.30 -11.72
CA LYS A 27 -16.77 18.73 -11.65
C LYS A 27 -16.36 19.23 -10.26
N VAL A 28 -15.27 19.99 -10.18
CA VAL A 28 -14.83 20.60 -8.94
C VAL A 28 -15.93 21.57 -8.51
N ASN A 29 -16.56 21.30 -7.36
CA ASN A 29 -17.48 22.24 -6.76
C ASN A 29 -16.68 23.51 -6.42
N SER A 30 -17.07 24.64 -7.01
CA SER A 30 -16.36 25.92 -6.86
C SER A 30 -16.84 26.75 -5.68
N LEU A 31 -17.82 26.25 -4.90
CA LEU A 31 -18.32 26.94 -3.73
C LEU A 31 -17.26 26.93 -2.63
N TYR A 32 -16.89 28.12 -2.15
CA TYR A 32 -15.97 28.27 -1.02
C TYR A 32 -16.55 27.64 0.25
N SER A 33 -15.68 27.03 1.06
CA SER A 33 -16.01 26.48 2.36
C SER A 33 -15.13 27.10 3.44
N ASN A 34 -15.75 27.49 4.56
CA ASN A 34 -15.08 28.06 5.72
C ASN A 34 -14.68 27.01 6.78
N HIS A 35 -14.58 25.72 6.42
CA HIS A 35 -14.22 24.65 7.36
C HIS A 35 -12.84 24.86 8.02
N VAL A 36 -11.89 25.49 7.32
CA VAL A 36 -10.59 25.83 7.89
C VAL A 36 -10.74 26.91 8.98
N GLU A 37 -11.61 27.89 8.79
CA GLU A 37 -11.92 28.91 9.80
C GLU A 37 -12.51 28.26 11.06
N LYS A 38 -13.31 27.20 10.91
CA LYS A 38 -13.82 26.38 12.03
C LYS A 38 -12.68 25.74 12.82
N LEU A 39 -11.72 25.10 12.15
CA LEU A 39 -10.55 24.53 12.82
C LEU A 39 -9.72 25.58 13.56
N GLN A 40 -9.66 26.81 13.05
CA GLN A 40 -8.94 27.92 13.69
C GLN A 40 -9.57 28.37 15.01
N GLU A 41 -10.82 28.01 15.31
CA GLU A 41 -11.45 28.26 16.62
C GLU A 41 -10.67 27.58 17.75
N LEU A 42 -9.94 26.49 17.47
CA LEU A 42 -9.08 25.78 18.42
C LEU A 42 -7.67 26.38 18.57
N ARG A 43 -7.36 27.49 17.88
CA ARG A 43 -6.06 28.17 18.02
C ARG A 43 -5.60 28.34 19.47
N PRO A 44 -6.45 28.80 20.43
CA PRO A 44 -6.02 28.97 21.82
C PRO A 44 -5.44 27.70 22.47
N PHE A 45 -5.85 26.49 22.05
CA PHE A 45 -5.33 25.22 22.56
C PHE A 45 -3.91 24.92 22.06
N VAL A 46 -3.58 25.34 20.83
CA VAL A 46 -2.29 25.06 20.20
C VAL A 46 -1.21 26.04 20.66
N HIS A 47 -1.57 27.30 20.95
CA HIS A 47 -0.63 28.40 21.26
C HIS A 47 0.29 28.15 22.47
N ARG A 48 0.01 27.13 23.30
CA ARG A 48 0.87 26.74 24.42
C ARG A 48 2.10 25.93 24.00
N ARG A 49 2.25 25.58 22.71
CA ARG A 49 3.33 24.74 22.17
C ARG A 49 4.35 25.53 21.36
N ARG A 50 5.59 25.04 21.33
CA ARG A 50 6.69 25.66 20.55
C ARG A 50 6.50 25.58 19.04
N ASP A 51 5.75 24.60 18.55
CA ASP A 51 5.51 24.30 17.13
C ASP A 51 4.11 24.71 16.64
N ALA A 52 3.36 25.45 17.46
CA ALA A 52 1.95 25.75 17.23
C ALA A 52 1.63 26.37 15.86
N SER A 53 2.45 27.32 15.40
CA SER A 53 2.27 27.96 14.09
C SER A 53 2.45 26.98 12.94
N HIS A 54 3.41 26.07 13.03
CA HIS A 54 3.66 25.07 12.00
C HIS A 54 2.59 23.97 12.02
N GLU A 55 2.13 23.56 13.20
CA GLU A 55 1.03 22.60 13.35
C GLU A 55 -0.27 23.15 12.73
N LEU A 56 -0.58 24.43 12.97
CA LEU A 56 -1.69 25.13 12.32
C LEU A 56 -1.54 25.11 10.79
N LEU A 57 -0.42 25.58 10.26
CA LEU A 57 -0.19 25.62 8.81
C LEU A 57 -0.32 24.25 8.14
N VAL A 58 0.29 23.21 8.72
CA VAL A 58 0.18 21.85 8.16
C VAL A 58 -1.25 21.32 8.22
N THR A 59 -1.98 21.63 9.30
CA THR A 59 -3.39 21.22 9.42
C THR A 59 -4.27 21.94 8.40
N GLU A 60 -4.03 23.23 8.15
CA GLU A 60 -4.72 24.02 7.12
C GLU A 60 -4.42 23.48 5.71
N GLU A 61 -3.17 23.10 5.43
CA GLU A 61 -2.78 22.46 4.16
C GLU A 61 -3.46 21.09 3.97
N LEU A 62 -3.50 20.25 5.01
CA LEU A 62 -4.16 18.95 4.98
C LEU A 62 -5.69 19.04 4.87
N ALA A 63 -6.29 20.15 5.32
CA ALA A 63 -7.73 20.39 5.23
C ALA A 63 -8.18 20.84 3.82
N LYS A 64 -7.26 21.23 2.93
CA LYS A 64 -7.57 21.58 1.54
C LYS A 64 -8.28 20.43 0.80
N PRO A 65 -9.02 20.71 -0.29
CA PRO A 65 -9.26 22.03 -0.90
C PRO A 65 -10.25 22.89 -0.09
N LEU A 66 -10.13 24.23 -0.23
CA LEU A 66 -10.99 25.24 0.43
C LEU A 66 -12.41 25.36 -0.16
N THR A 67 -12.81 24.42 -1.00
CA THR A 67 -14.15 24.35 -1.59
C THR A 67 -15.03 23.34 -0.86
N GLN A 68 -16.33 23.38 -1.08
CA GLN A 68 -17.25 22.34 -0.60
C GLN A 68 -17.15 21.06 -1.43
N GLY A 69 -17.66 19.94 -0.91
CA GLY A 69 -17.69 18.65 -1.63
C GLY A 69 -16.37 17.87 -1.60
N GLY A 70 -16.28 16.85 -2.44
CA GLY A 70 -15.16 15.92 -2.52
C GLY A 70 -15.14 14.88 -1.40
N ILE A 71 -14.00 14.21 -1.27
CA ILE A 71 -13.76 13.20 -0.23
C ILE A 71 -13.14 13.88 0.98
N ALA A 72 -13.74 13.67 2.15
CA ALA A 72 -13.12 13.97 3.43
C ALA A 72 -12.69 12.68 4.13
N VAL A 73 -11.47 12.62 4.67
CA VAL A 73 -11.00 11.51 5.50
C VAL A 73 -11.04 11.91 6.95
N ALA A 74 -11.82 11.20 7.75
CA ALA A 74 -11.94 11.42 9.19
C ALA A 74 -10.94 10.51 9.94
N LEU A 75 -9.87 11.11 10.46
CA LEU A 75 -8.85 10.47 11.30
C LEU A 75 -9.09 10.77 12.78
N LEU A 76 -8.36 10.11 13.67
CA LEU A 76 -8.61 10.26 15.11
C LEU A 76 -8.00 11.56 15.64
N ARG A 77 -6.68 11.70 15.50
CA ARG A 77 -5.88 12.80 16.06
C ARG A 77 -4.47 12.82 15.44
N PRO A 78 -3.75 13.95 15.49
CA PRO A 78 -2.35 14.02 15.04
C PRO A 78 -1.44 13.10 15.87
N ALA A 79 -0.37 12.56 15.26
CA ALA A 79 0.60 11.79 16.03
C ALA A 79 1.51 12.70 16.87
N ASN A 80 2.06 12.16 17.97
CA ASN A 80 2.76 12.94 18.99
C ASN A 80 3.99 13.74 18.46
N TYR A 81 4.63 13.27 17.39
CA TYR A 81 5.93 13.76 16.93
C TYR A 81 5.96 14.05 15.43
N HIS A 82 4.91 14.66 14.89
CA HIS A 82 4.93 15.13 13.51
C HIS A 82 6.01 16.22 13.34
N PRO A 83 6.81 16.17 12.26
CA PRO A 83 7.83 17.17 11.97
C PRO A 83 7.20 18.45 11.37
N PHE A 84 6.26 19.09 12.07
CA PHE A 84 5.44 20.18 11.51
C PHE A 84 6.27 21.32 10.92
N SER A 85 7.39 21.69 11.57
CA SER A 85 8.32 22.73 11.09
C SER A 85 8.99 22.41 9.75
N SER A 86 8.91 21.15 9.29
CA SER A 86 9.46 20.72 8.00
C SER A 86 8.43 20.79 6.86
N GLY A 87 7.20 21.26 7.12
CA GLY A 87 6.14 21.40 6.12
C GLY A 87 5.32 20.14 5.87
N VAL A 88 4.22 20.31 5.13
CA VAL A 88 3.19 19.27 4.92
C VAL A 88 3.75 18.03 4.22
N ASP A 89 4.61 18.19 3.20
CA ASP A 89 5.16 17.06 2.46
C ASP A 89 5.99 16.14 3.35
N VAL A 90 6.83 16.71 4.22
CA VAL A 90 7.66 15.93 5.15
C VAL A 90 6.79 15.26 6.22
N VAL A 91 5.71 15.91 6.66
CA VAL A 91 4.73 15.32 7.58
C VAL A 91 4.02 14.13 6.92
N VAL A 92 3.57 14.27 5.67
CA VAL A 92 2.95 13.18 4.90
C VAL A 92 3.93 12.03 4.73
N GLU A 93 5.17 12.29 4.32
CA GLU A 93 6.19 11.25 4.09
C GLU A 93 6.57 10.47 5.35
N LYS A 94 6.70 11.17 6.49
CA LYS A 94 7.12 10.55 7.76
C LYS A 94 5.98 9.92 8.53
N SER A 95 4.72 10.23 8.21
CA SER A 95 3.55 9.60 8.82
C SER A 95 3.17 8.33 8.05
N PRO A 96 3.26 7.12 8.64
CA PRO A 96 2.81 5.89 7.97
C PRO A 96 1.34 5.93 7.56
N THR A 97 0.53 6.75 8.23
CA THR A 97 -0.90 6.89 7.94
C THR A 97 -1.11 7.78 6.72
N LEU A 98 -0.56 8.99 6.73
CA LEU A 98 -0.73 9.93 5.61
C LEU A 98 -0.02 9.43 4.35
N ARG A 99 1.16 8.83 4.49
CA ARG A 99 1.85 8.19 3.36
C ARG A 99 1.02 7.08 2.73
N ALA A 100 0.40 6.21 3.53
CA ALA A 100 -0.45 5.16 3.01
C ALA A 100 -1.66 5.73 2.26
N LEU A 101 -2.30 6.77 2.80
CA LEU A 101 -3.39 7.46 2.09
C LEU A 101 -2.91 8.04 0.76
N ARG A 102 -1.79 8.77 0.75
CA ARG A 102 -1.22 9.35 -0.47
C ARG A 102 -0.93 8.27 -1.52
N ASP A 103 -0.27 7.19 -1.13
CA ASP A 103 0.10 6.12 -2.04
C ASP A 103 -1.14 5.45 -2.68
N VAL A 104 -2.26 5.34 -1.94
CA VAL A 104 -3.52 4.79 -2.47
C VAL A 104 -4.29 5.80 -3.31
N PHE A 105 -4.45 7.05 -2.87
CA PHE A 105 -5.13 8.09 -3.66
C PHE A 105 -4.43 8.38 -4.99
N ALA A 106 -3.08 8.28 -5.02
CA ALA A 106 -2.32 8.40 -6.25
C ALA A 106 -2.71 7.35 -7.32
N LEU A 107 -3.22 6.17 -6.92
CA LEU A 107 -3.67 5.14 -7.86
C LEU A 107 -4.87 5.59 -8.70
N ILE A 108 -5.72 6.47 -8.16
CA ILE A 108 -6.88 7.05 -8.83
C ILE A 108 -6.61 8.46 -9.37
N GLY A 109 -5.34 8.88 -9.41
CA GLY A 109 -4.93 10.18 -9.93
C GLY A 109 -5.22 11.36 -9.01
N LEU A 110 -5.45 11.13 -7.71
CA LEU A 110 -5.70 12.18 -6.74
C LEU A 110 -4.47 12.43 -5.87
N ASP A 111 -4.03 13.69 -5.82
CA ASP A 111 -3.06 14.15 -4.83
C ASP A 111 -3.73 14.33 -3.46
N LEU A 112 -3.09 13.80 -2.40
CA LEU A 112 -3.62 13.80 -1.04
C LEU A 112 -3.86 15.22 -0.51
N VAL A 113 -2.95 16.17 -0.77
CA VAL A 113 -3.01 17.51 -0.18
C VAL A 113 -3.90 18.44 -1.01
N GLN A 114 -3.93 18.25 -2.34
CA GLN A 114 -4.69 19.13 -3.23
C GLN A 114 -6.15 18.72 -3.38
N HIS A 115 -6.46 17.42 -3.30
CA HIS A 115 -7.78 16.90 -3.68
C HIS A 115 -8.57 16.29 -2.52
N ILE A 116 -7.91 15.90 -1.41
CA ILE A 116 -8.53 15.18 -0.31
C ILE A 116 -8.46 16.00 0.98
N THR A 117 -9.61 16.25 1.60
CA THR A 117 -9.66 16.95 2.89
C THR A 117 -9.41 15.96 4.02
N ILE A 118 -8.30 16.12 4.75
CA ILE A 118 -7.99 15.31 5.94
C ILE A 118 -8.40 16.08 7.20
N LEU A 119 -9.28 15.47 8.00
CA LEU A 119 -9.78 16.05 9.25
C LEU A 119 -9.57 15.06 10.39
N ASP A 120 -8.89 15.48 11.45
CA ASP A 120 -8.83 14.74 12.69
C ASP A 120 -10.08 15.02 13.54
N SER A 121 -10.66 13.99 14.14
CA SER A 121 -11.78 14.10 15.08
C SER A 121 -11.43 14.87 16.35
N LEU A 122 -10.13 14.93 16.66
CA LEU A 122 -9.52 15.65 17.77
C LEU A 122 -8.34 16.47 17.24
N PRO A 123 -8.59 17.48 16.40
CA PRO A 123 -7.54 18.23 15.74
C PRO A 123 -6.70 18.97 16.79
N PHE A 124 -5.39 19.07 16.61
CA PHE A 124 -4.45 19.65 17.59
C PHE A 124 -4.35 18.95 18.96
N LEU A 125 -5.06 17.86 19.22
CA LEU A 125 -5.01 17.16 20.53
C LEU A 125 -4.31 15.80 20.40
N ARG A 126 -3.01 15.76 20.68
CA ARG A 126 -2.18 14.55 20.61
C ARG A 126 -2.39 13.70 21.85
N LYS A 127 -1.99 12.42 21.77
CA LYS A 127 -2.16 11.49 22.89
C LYS A 127 -1.36 11.91 24.14
N MET A 128 -0.16 12.49 23.95
CA MET A 128 0.70 12.93 25.06
C MET A 128 0.20 14.20 25.76
N ASP A 129 -0.73 14.93 25.16
CA ASP A 129 -1.21 16.18 25.73
C ASP A 129 -2.07 15.95 26.98
N GLN A 130 -2.70 14.76 27.11
CA GLN A 130 -3.44 14.35 28.31
C GLN A 130 -2.62 14.53 29.59
N TYR A 131 -1.32 14.22 29.55
CA TYR A 131 -0.45 14.26 30.72
C TYR A 131 0.33 15.57 30.88
N SER A 132 0.30 16.46 29.89
CA SER A 132 1.18 17.62 29.85
C SER A 132 0.46 18.96 29.74
N LEU A 133 -0.80 19.00 29.28
CA LEU A 133 -1.55 20.24 29.08
C LEU A 133 -2.74 20.43 30.02
N PHE A 134 -3.18 19.38 30.71
CA PHE A 134 -4.39 19.39 31.53
C PHE A 134 -4.06 19.08 32.99
N GLY A 135 -4.73 19.78 33.92
CA GLY A 135 -4.54 19.63 35.36
C GLY A 135 -5.27 18.43 35.96
N ASP A 136 -6.37 18.01 35.33
CA ASP A 136 -7.20 16.88 35.75
C ASP A 136 -7.96 16.26 34.56
N ASP A 137 -8.63 15.13 34.82
CA ASP A 137 -9.40 14.39 33.81
C ASP A 137 -10.66 15.14 33.34
N GLU A 138 -11.21 16.05 34.16
CA GLU A 138 -12.41 16.82 33.81
C GLU A 138 -12.08 17.89 32.75
N GLU A 139 -10.96 18.60 32.92
CA GLU A 139 -10.44 19.56 31.95
C GLU A 139 -10.12 18.88 30.61
N TYR A 140 -9.49 17.70 30.65
CA TYR A 140 -9.22 16.91 29.46
C TYR A 140 -10.51 16.45 28.76
N THR A 141 -11.52 16.00 29.52
CA THR A 141 -12.82 15.61 28.97
C THR A 141 -13.53 16.77 28.30
N ARG A 142 -13.48 17.97 28.91
CA ARG A 142 -14.04 19.19 28.30
C ARG A 142 -13.34 19.54 26.98
N ALA A 143 -12.01 19.39 26.94
CA ALA A 143 -11.25 19.58 25.70
C ALA A 143 -11.60 18.54 24.63
N LEU A 144 -11.77 17.26 25.00
CA LEU A 144 -12.21 16.22 24.04
C LEU A 144 -13.54 16.61 23.39
N ASN A 145 -14.52 17.04 24.18
CA ASN A 145 -15.82 17.46 23.67
C ASN A 145 -15.70 18.67 22.74
N GLU A 146 -14.97 19.71 23.15
CA GLU A 146 -14.79 20.91 22.32
C GLU A 146 -14.13 20.59 20.97
N HIS A 147 -13.09 19.75 20.98
CA HIS A 147 -12.38 19.35 19.77
C HIS A 147 -13.27 18.51 18.83
N HIS A 148 -14.10 17.63 19.39
CA HIS A 148 -15.10 16.89 18.62
C HIS A 148 -16.13 17.83 17.99
N GLU A 149 -16.68 18.79 18.73
CA GLU A 149 -17.63 19.75 18.18
C GLU A 149 -17.02 20.58 17.04
N VAL A 150 -15.77 21.06 17.18
CA VAL A 150 -15.10 21.80 16.11
C VAL A 150 -14.85 20.93 14.88
N PHE A 151 -14.48 19.67 15.07
CA PHE A 151 -14.37 18.71 13.96
C PHE A 151 -15.69 18.58 13.21
N LEU A 152 -16.80 18.43 13.92
CA LEU A 152 -18.13 18.31 13.31
C LEU A 152 -18.53 19.60 12.58
N ASP A 153 -18.31 20.77 13.19
CA ASP A 153 -18.56 22.06 12.54
C ASP A 153 -17.76 22.19 11.24
N ALA A 154 -16.49 21.75 11.24
CA ALA A 154 -15.64 21.74 10.07
C ALA A 154 -16.16 20.78 8.99
N VAL A 155 -16.60 19.57 9.35
CA VAL A 155 -17.21 18.63 8.38
C VAL A 155 -18.50 19.21 7.79
N VAL A 156 -19.36 19.79 8.62
CA VAL A 156 -20.63 20.40 8.19
C VAL A 156 -20.37 21.60 7.28
N ALA A 157 -19.39 22.44 7.59
CA ALA A 157 -18.95 23.54 6.72
C ALA A 157 -18.34 23.04 5.41
N LYS A 158 -17.57 21.93 5.45
CA LYS A 158 -16.94 21.31 4.28
C LYS A 158 -17.97 20.71 3.32
N ARG A 159 -19.11 20.22 3.82
CA ARG A 159 -20.15 19.55 3.01
C ARG A 159 -19.54 18.51 2.05
N PRO A 160 -18.77 17.53 2.55
CA PRO A 160 -18.18 16.51 1.67
C PRO A 160 -19.27 15.70 0.96
N ASP A 161 -18.95 15.17 -0.22
CA ASP A 161 -19.84 14.22 -0.91
C ASP A 161 -19.78 12.86 -0.22
N VAL A 162 -18.59 12.49 0.25
CA VAL A 162 -18.30 11.23 0.94
C VAL A 162 -17.30 11.47 2.07
N VAL A 163 -17.58 10.90 3.24
CA VAL A 163 -16.63 10.81 4.36
C VAL A 163 -16.08 9.40 4.47
N LEU A 164 -14.75 9.26 4.47
CA LEU A 164 -14.06 8.02 4.77
C LEU A 164 -13.79 7.93 6.28
N CYS A 165 -14.52 7.06 6.96
CA CYS A 165 -14.55 6.96 8.41
C CYS A 165 -13.39 6.08 8.92
N MET A 166 -12.28 6.69 9.34
CA MET A 166 -11.01 5.99 9.69
C MET A 166 -10.59 6.15 11.15
N TRP A 167 -11.46 6.66 12.01
CA TRP A 167 -11.23 6.79 13.44
C TRP A 167 -12.24 5.96 14.23
N GLN A 168 -11.91 5.51 15.43
CA GLN A 168 -12.84 4.79 16.29
C GLN A 168 -13.15 5.60 17.53
N THR A 169 -14.43 5.69 17.86
CA THR A 169 -14.89 6.19 19.15
C THR A 169 -14.52 5.17 20.22
N ARG A 170 -13.78 5.61 21.24
CA ARG A 170 -13.69 4.83 22.49
C ARG A 170 -14.96 5.07 23.29
N ASP A 171 -15.39 4.08 24.06
CA ASP A 171 -16.67 4.00 24.79
C ASP A 171 -16.94 5.14 25.82
N GLU A 172 -16.14 6.21 25.82
CA GLU A 172 -16.17 7.32 26.76
C GLU A 172 -17.01 8.52 26.28
N LEU A 173 -17.39 8.60 24.99
CA LEU A 173 -18.31 9.64 24.51
C LEU A 173 -19.77 9.22 24.74
N GLN A 174 -20.35 9.68 25.85
CA GLN A 174 -21.71 9.32 26.30
C GLN A 174 -22.85 10.13 25.65
N CYS A 175 -22.56 11.07 24.74
CA CYS A 175 -23.56 11.99 24.19
C CYS A 175 -24.09 11.57 22.81
N ASN A 176 -25.35 11.93 22.53
CA ASN A 176 -26.02 11.85 21.23
C ASN A 176 -25.43 12.86 20.23
N TRP A 177 -24.12 12.83 20.03
CA TRP A 177 -23.38 13.72 19.15
C TRP A 177 -23.40 13.18 17.71
N SER A 178 -23.83 14.02 16.76
CA SER A 178 -24.06 13.57 15.37
C SER A 178 -22.76 13.10 14.68
N GLY A 179 -21.61 13.64 15.09
CA GLY A 179 -20.30 13.23 14.59
C GLY A 179 -19.91 11.77 14.89
N ARG A 180 -20.58 11.11 15.86
CA ARG A 180 -20.41 9.66 16.10
C ARG A 180 -20.76 8.82 14.87
N ALA A 181 -21.66 9.31 14.01
CA ALA A 181 -22.00 8.66 12.74
C ALA A 181 -20.82 8.54 11.77
N LEU A 182 -19.76 9.33 11.97
CA LEU A 182 -18.52 9.32 11.18
C LEU A 182 -17.42 8.45 11.79
N GLY A 183 -17.68 7.79 12.91
CA GLY A 183 -16.78 6.81 13.50
C GLY A 183 -16.78 5.51 12.69
N SER A 184 -15.60 4.93 12.53
CA SER A 184 -15.42 3.55 12.08
C SER A 184 -16.12 2.60 13.05
N ILE A 185 -16.90 1.68 12.49
CA ILE A 185 -17.64 0.64 13.22
C ILE A 185 -16.85 -0.68 13.30
N GLY A 186 -15.64 -0.73 12.72
CA GLY A 186 -14.77 -1.90 12.78
C GLY A 186 -14.14 -2.24 11.44
N VAL A 187 -13.06 -3.04 11.48
CA VAL A 187 -12.35 -3.47 10.26
C VAL A 187 -13.21 -4.47 9.49
N GLY A 188 -13.52 -4.17 8.23
CA GLY A 188 -14.35 -5.03 7.37
C GLY A 188 -15.85 -4.98 7.68
N GLU A 189 -16.28 -4.06 8.53
CA GLU A 189 -17.71 -3.76 8.71
C GLU A 189 -18.19 -2.81 7.60
N VAL A 190 -19.50 -2.78 7.36
CA VAL A 190 -20.16 -1.88 6.40
C VAL A 190 -21.32 -1.21 7.13
N PHE A 191 -21.58 0.06 6.86
CA PHE A 191 -22.73 0.74 7.45
C PHE A 191 -24.03 0.18 6.87
N ASP A 192 -25.06 0.07 7.70
CA ASP A 192 -26.41 -0.31 7.22
C ASP A 192 -26.99 0.73 6.26
N ASP A 193 -26.67 2.01 6.50
CA ASP A 193 -26.99 3.13 5.61
C ASP A 193 -25.72 3.97 5.34
N GLU A 194 -25.38 4.06 4.06
CA GLU A 194 -24.30 4.87 3.52
C GLU A 194 -24.59 6.36 3.63
N LYS A 195 -25.87 6.77 3.65
CA LYS A 195 -26.25 8.16 3.86
C LYS A 195 -26.33 8.47 5.34
N THR A 196 -25.96 9.70 5.69
CA THR A 196 -26.13 10.19 7.05
C THR A 196 -26.42 11.69 7.05
N THR A 197 -27.19 12.12 8.03
CA THR A 197 -27.46 13.54 8.28
C THR A 197 -26.62 13.98 9.47
N LEU A 198 -25.84 15.04 9.29
CA LEU A 198 -25.02 15.65 10.32
C LEU A 198 -25.60 17.00 10.71
N CYS A 199 -25.58 17.29 12.01
CA CYS A 199 -26.01 18.56 12.57
C CYS A 199 -24.89 19.15 13.39
N ASP A 200 -24.41 20.34 13.03
CA ASP A 200 -23.40 21.06 13.79
C ASP A 200 -24.00 21.69 15.07
N ARG A 201 -23.15 22.27 15.93
CA ARG A 201 -23.59 22.88 17.20
C ARG A 201 -24.48 24.12 17.01
N HIS A 202 -24.52 24.67 15.80
CA HIS A 202 -25.29 25.84 15.42
C HIS A 202 -26.64 25.47 14.77
N GLY A 203 -26.93 24.18 14.62
CA GLY A 203 -28.17 23.69 14.00
C GLY A 203 -28.12 23.60 12.48
N ASN A 204 -26.95 23.76 11.85
CA ASN A 204 -26.81 23.58 10.41
C ASN A 204 -26.81 22.09 10.07
N LEU A 205 -27.63 21.72 9.09
CA LEU A 205 -27.80 20.34 8.65
C LEU A 205 -27.20 20.11 7.27
N ILE A 206 -26.55 18.95 7.11
CA ILE A 206 -26.07 18.46 5.82
C ILE A 206 -26.41 16.97 5.67
N GLU A 207 -26.69 16.54 4.44
CA GLU A 207 -26.67 15.13 4.06
C GLU A 207 -25.32 14.84 3.40
N THR A 208 -24.67 13.76 3.81
CA THR A 208 -23.43 13.26 3.21
C THR A 208 -23.48 11.75 3.12
N LYS A 209 -22.62 11.15 2.29
CA LYS A 209 -22.37 9.71 2.31
C LYS A 209 -21.18 9.38 3.22
N ARG A 210 -21.09 8.14 3.68
CA ARG A 210 -20.01 7.63 4.52
C ARG A 210 -19.59 6.23 4.11
N VAL A 211 -18.28 5.99 4.10
CA VAL A 211 -17.68 4.68 3.88
C VAL A 211 -16.95 4.27 5.15
N ASN A 212 -17.28 3.09 5.67
CA ASN A 212 -16.57 2.55 6.82
C ASN A 212 -15.19 2.06 6.37
N ALA A 213 -14.15 2.58 7.00
CA ALA A 213 -12.79 2.11 6.83
C ALA A 213 -12.15 1.94 8.21
N PHE A 214 -10.83 1.81 8.24
CA PHE A 214 -10.08 1.70 9.48
C PHE A 214 -8.80 2.50 9.37
N HIS A 215 -8.24 2.85 10.52
CA HIS A 215 -7.04 3.68 10.57
C HIS A 215 -5.86 2.99 9.85
N PRO A 216 -5.26 3.59 8.80
CA PRO A 216 -4.21 2.94 7.99
C PRO A 216 -3.01 2.39 8.79
N SER A 217 -2.65 3.04 9.89
CA SER A 217 -1.65 2.52 10.85
C SER A 217 -1.89 1.06 11.27
N HIS A 218 -3.15 0.59 11.32
CA HIS A 218 -3.47 -0.80 11.67
C HIS A 218 -2.78 -1.81 10.75
N CYS A 219 -2.89 -1.63 9.43
CA CYS A 219 -2.26 -2.53 8.44
C CYS A 219 -0.81 -2.17 8.12
N MET A 220 -0.35 -0.97 8.48
CA MET A 220 1.03 -0.55 8.22
C MET A 220 1.98 -0.84 9.40
N ASN A 221 1.49 -0.83 10.64
CA ASN A 221 2.33 -0.92 11.85
C ASN A 221 1.99 -2.10 12.78
N TYR A 222 0.71 -2.45 12.93
CA TYR A 222 0.30 -3.46 13.93
C TYR A 222 0.19 -4.86 13.33
N VAL A 223 -0.44 -4.94 12.16
CA VAL A 223 -0.70 -6.20 11.46
C VAL A 223 -0.15 -6.17 10.04
N CYS A 224 1.13 -5.78 9.95
CA CYS A 224 1.78 -5.45 8.69
C CYS A 224 2.22 -6.65 7.85
N GLU A 225 2.08 -7.86 8.40
CA GLU A 225 2.42 -9.14 7.78
C GLU A 225 1.32 -9.66 6.84
N TYR A 226 0.09 -9.16 6.97
CA TYR A 226 -1.05 -9.63 6.18
C TYR A 226 -1.42 -8.63 5.10
N SER A 227 -1.38 -9.09 3.85
CA SER A 227 -1.72 -8.31 2.67
C SER A 227 -3.21 -7.98 2.58
N GLN A 228 -4.08 -8.86 3.10
CA GLN A 228 -5.54 -8.72 3.07
C GLN A 228 -6.02 -7.35 3.58
N LEU A 229 -5.44 -6.85 4.67
CA LEU A 229 -5.82 -5.54 5.21
C LEU A 229 -5.38 -4.39 4.30
N ARG A 230 -4.22 -4.52 3.65
CA ARG A 230 -3.76 -3.51 2.68
C ARG A 230 -4.68 -3.49 1.45
N GLN A 231 -5.10 -4.66 0.96
CA GLN A 231 -6.12 -4.77 -0.09
C GLN A 231 -7.45 -4.16 0.35
N LEU A 232 -7.89 -4.43 1.58
CA LEU A 232 -9.14 -3.87 2.12
C LEU A 232 -9.07 -2.35 2.22
N LEU A 233 -7.94 -1.78 2.65
CA LEU A 233 -7.75 -0.32 2.68
C LEU A 233 -7.88 0.28 1.27
N ILE A 234 -7.28 -0.36 0.26
CA ILE A 234 -7.39 0.08 -1.14
C ILE A 234 -8.84 -0.03 -1.62
N LEU A 235 -9.54 -1.12 -1.29
CA LEU A 235 -10.95 -1.33 -1.63
C LEU A 235 -11.85 -0.23 -1.05
N GLU A 236 -11.72 0.10 0.23
CA GLU A 236 -12.60 1.12 0.84
C GLU A 236 -12.31 2.54 0.32
N ILE A 237 -11.07 2.84 -0.08
CA ILE A 237 -10.76 4.10 -0.77
C ILE A 237 -11.37 4.12 -2.18
N ALA A 238 -11.29 3.01 -2.92
CA ALA A 238 -11.96 2.87 -4.21
C ALA A 238 -13.50 2.98 -4.06
N HIS A 239 -14.06 2.42 -2.99
CA HIS A 239 -15.48 2.55 -2.66
C HIS A 239 -15.85 4.02 -2.46
N ALA A 240 -15.11 4.78 -1.63
CA ALA A 240 -15.38 6.21 -1.45
C ALA A 240 -15.29 7.01 -2.76
N TRP A 241 -14.31 6.69 -3.62
CA TRP A 241 -14.18 7.29 -4.94
C TRP A 241 -15.39 7.03 -5.84
N HIS A 242 -15.88 5.79 -5.89
CA HIS A 242 -17.06 5.40 -6.66
C HIS A 242 -18.38 5.91 -6.06
N LEU A 243 -18.40 6.16 -4.75
CA LEU A 243 -19.61 6.58 -4.08
C LEU A 243 -19.95 8.05 -4.34
N MET A 244 -18.97 8.87 -4.74
CA MET A 244 -19.20 10.29 -5.09
C MET A 244 -20.22 10.47 -6.23
N ASP A 245 -20.24 9.58 -7.22
CA ASP A 245 -21.21 9.62 -8.34
C ASP A 245 -22.23 8.46 -8.30
N SER A 246 -22.26 7.71 -7.20
CA SER A 246 -23.16 6.56 -7.00
C SER A 246 -22.94 5.43 -8.01
N SER A 247 -21.71 5.26 -8.51
CA SER A 247 -21.32 4.19 -9.43
C SER A 247 -20.77 2.93 -8.74
N TRP A 248 -20.75 2.90 -7.40
CA TRP A 248 -20.34 1.72 -6.65
C TRP A 248 -21.28 0.55 -6.94
N GLN A 249 -20.70 -0.64 -7.13
CA GLN A 249 -21.43 -1.90 -7.27
C GLN A 249 -20.73 -2.93 -6.39
N GLU A 250 -21.46 -3.44 -5.40
CA GLU A 250 -20.95 -4.45 -4.47
C GLU A 250 -20.93 -5.82 -5.15
N GLU A 251 -19.76 -6.46 -5.16
CA GLU A 251 -19.58 -7.81 -5.68
C GLU A 251 -19.32 -8.84 -4.55
N PRO A 252 -19.72 -10.11 -4.71
CA PRO A 252 -19.58 -11.12 -3.64
C PRO A 252 -18.17 -11.29 -3.08
N TRP A 253 -17.13 -11.09 -3.91
CA TRP A 253 -15.75 -11.21 -3.45
C TRP A 253 -15.31 -10.07 -2.53
N MET A 254 -15.91 -8.88 -2.63
CA MET A 254 -15.62 -7.73 -1.77
C MET A 254 -16.06 -8.03 -0.33
N THR A 255 -17.26 -8.57 -0.18
CA THR A 255 -17.76 -9.13 1.08
C THR A 255 -16.87 -10.28 1.57
N GLY A 256 -16.37 -11.13 0.67
CA GLY A 256 -15.38 -12.16 0.98
C GLY A 256 -14.10 -11.59 1.59
N LEU A 257 -13.54 -10.53 1.00
CA LEU A 257 -12.35 -9.83 1.49
C LEU A 257 -12.59 -9.23 2.88
N ARG A 258 -13.71 -8.53 3.07
CA ARG A 258 -14.12 -7.97 4.38
C ARG A 258 -14.24 -9.04 5.48
N ASN A 259 -14.86 -10.18 5.16
CA ASN A 259 -15.09 -11.27 6.11
C ASN A 259 -13.83 -12.10 6.42
N SER A 260 -12.87 -12.16 5.49
CA SER A 260 -11.62 -12.91 5.67
C SER A 260 -10.85 -12.48 6.92
N TRP A 261 -10.87 -11.18 7.23
CA TRP A 261 -10.22 -10.62 8.41
C TRP A 261 -10.97 -10.94 9.71
N LYS A 262 -12.31 -10.92 9.68
CA LYS A 262 -13.15 -11.22 10.85
C LYS A 262 -12.87 -12.63 11.40
N LYS A 263 -12.62 -13.59 10.51
CA LYS A 263 -12.27 -14.97 10.87
C LYS A 263 -10.92 -15.09 11.58
N LYS A 264 -9.93 -14.27 11.21
CA LYS A 264 -8.58 -14.25 11.83
C LYS A 264 -8.57 -13.61 13.23
N LYS A 265 -9.54 -12.75 13.55
CA LYS A 265 -9.70 -12.09 14.86
C LYS A 265 -10.05 -13.07 16.00
N ILE A 266 -10.38 -14.33 15.68
CA ILE A 266 -10.84 -15.34 16.66
C ILE A 266 -9.70 -15.94 17.50
N HIS A 267 -8.43 -15.52 17.32
CA HIS A 267 -7.39 -15.85 18.30
C HIS A 267 -7.52 -14.98 19.57
N PRO A 268 -7.88 -15.57 20.74
CA PRO A 268 -8.03 -14.81 21.97
C PRO A 268 -6.67 -14.32 22.45
N GLU A 269 -6.61 -13.07 22.87
CA GLU A 269 -5.59 -12.49 23.75
C GLU A 269 -4.10 -12.66 23.37
N GLY A 270 -3.54 -11.61 22.78
CA GLY A 270 -2.16 -11.17 23.07
C GLY A 270 -0.99 -11.91 22.41
N PHE A 271 -1.17 -13.12 21.89
CA PHE A 271 -0.09 -13.83 21.18
C PHE A 271 -0.09 -13.48 19.69
N LYS A 272 0.82 -12.59 19.29
CA LYS A 272 1.12 -12.36 17.87
C LYS A 272 1.90 -13.56 17.33
N THR A 273 1.35 -14.26 16.33
CA THR A 273 2.03 -15.35 15.65
C THR A 273 3.42 -14.90 15.18
N PRO A 274 4.48 -15.66 15.49
CA PRO A 274 5.83 -15.34 15.05
C PRO A 274 5.92 -15.21 13.53
N LEU A 275 6.73 -14.24 13.08
CA LEU A 275 6.87 -13.88 11.67
C LEU A 275 7.33 -15.05 10.79
N ASN A 276 8.22 -15.90 11.32
CA ASN A 276 8.72 -17.07 10.60
C ASN A 276 7.66 -18.16 10.45
N GLU A 277 6.73 -18.30 11.40
CA GLU A 277 5.61 -19.23 11.30
C GLU A 277 4.61 -18.77 10.23
N LEU A 278 4.26 -17.48 10.22
CA LEU A 278 3.41 -16.89 9.16
C LEU A 278 4.05 -17.04 7.78
N TYR A 279 5.36 -16.83 7.69
CA TYR A 279 6.10 -17.05 6.45
C TYR A 279 6.09 -18.52 6.03
N ALA A 280 6.30 -19.45 6.96
CA ALA A 280 6.30 -20.87 6.68
C ALA A 280 4.91 -21.35 6.20
N GLU A 281 3.83 -20.85 6.82
CA GLU A 281 2.45 -21.10 6.37
C GLU A 281 2.26 -20.60 4.93
N ALA A 282 2.60 -19.34 4.66
CA ALA A 282 2.48 -18.76 3.33
C ALA A 282 3.28 -19.53 2.26
N VAL A 283 4.53 -19.91 2.55
CA VAL A 283 5.36 -20.70 1.62
C VAL A 283 4.78 -22.10 1.41
N THR A 284 4.25 -22.73 2.46
CA THR A 284 3.63 -24.06 2.37
C THR A 284 2.40 -24.02 1.45
N GLU A 285 1.53 -23.02 1.60
CA GLU A 285 0.37 -22.85 0.72
C GLU A 285 0.77 -22.59 -0.74
N ILE A 286 1.83 -21.80 -0.96
CA ILE A 286 2.39 -21.62 -2.30
C ILE A 286 2.87 -22.95 -2.89
N GLN A 287 3.59 -23.77 -2.09
CA GLN A 287 4.13 -25.06 -2.52
C GLN A 287 3.03 -26.10 -2.78
N ASN A 288 1.98 -26.12 -1.97
CA ASN A 288 0.85 -27.05 -2.09
C ASN A 288 0.08 -26.89 -3.40
N LEU A 289 0.05 -25.68 -3.97
CA LEU A 289 -0.60 -25.40 -5.25
C LEU A 289 0.23 -25.81 -6.47
N LEU A 290 1.56 -25.82 -6.36
CA LEU A 290 2.45 -26.11 -7.49
C LEU A 290 2.19 -27.48 -8.17
N PRO A 291 1.90 -28.59 -7.44
CA PRO A 291 1.49 -29.85 -8.05
C PRO A 291 0.16 -29.77 -8.80
N GLU A 292 -0.80 -28.99 -8.31
CA GLU A 292 -2.15 -28.88 -8.88
C GLU A 292 -2.15 -28.13 -10.22
N LEU A 293 -1.12 -27.35 -10.50
CA LEU A 293 -0.96 -26.61 -11.75
C LEU A 293 -0.42 -27.50 -12.90
N LYS A 294 -0.19 -28.81 -12.65
CA LYS A 294 0.26 -29.81 -13.65
C LYS A 294 -0.78 -30.25 -14.66
N SER A 295 -2.07 -30.20 -14.33
CA SER A 295 -3.13 -30.81 -15.14
C SER A 295 -3.43 -29.96 -16.39
N GLY A 296 -2.74 -30.26 -17.48
CA GLY A 296 -2.79 -29.57 -18.78
C GLY A 296 -4.12 -29.62 -19.57
N HIS A 297 -5.25 -29.90 -18.91
CA HIS A 297 -6.60 -29.93 -19.50
C HIS A 297 -7.55 -28.87 -18.94
N GLU A 298 -7.06 -27.98 -18.08
CA GLU A 298 -7.89 -26.92 -17.48
C GLU A 298 -8.06 -25.75 -18.45
N SER A 299 -9.32 -25.32 -18.65
CA SER A 299 -9.64 -24.08 -19.36
C SER A 299 -9.11 -22.87 -18.59
N SER A 300 -8.93 -21.72 -19.26
CA SER A 300 -8.53 -20.46 -18.61
C SER A 300 -9.41 -20.11 -17.41
N GLU A 301 -10.71 -20.37 -17.50
CA GLU A 301 -11.69 -20.21 -16.43
C GLU A 301 -11.42 -21.13 -15.24
N LYS A 302 -11.13 -22.42 -15.48
CA LYS A 302 -10.79 -23.36 -14.39
C LYS A 302 -9.49 -22.97 -13.69
N LEU A 303 -8.49 -22.50 -14.45
CA LEU A 303 -7.24 -22.04 -13.88
C LEU A 303 -7.46 -20.78 -13.02
N TYR A 304 -8.23 -19.82 -13.51
CA TYR A 304 -8.62 -18.62 -12.76
C TYR A 304 -9.31 -19.00 -11.44
N ASP A 305 -10.32 -19.85 -11.51
CA ASP A 305 -11.07 -20.35 -10.36
C ASP A 305 -10.17 -21.04 -9.33
N LYS A 306 -9.24 -21.89 -9.79
CA LYS A 306 -8.31 -22.60 -8.91
C LYS A 306 -7.39 -21.62 -8.18
N LEU A 307 -6.77 -20.68 -8.91
CA LEU A 307 -5.83 -19.71 -8.34
C LEU A 307 -6.50 -18.75 -7.36
N THR A 308 -7.72 -18.29 -7.68
CA THR A 308 -8.49 -17.38 -6.82
C THR A 308 -9.06 -18.07 -5.59
N LYS A 309 -9.63 -19.28 -5.71
CA LYS A 309 -10.13 -20.06 -4.56
C LYS A 309 -9.03 -20.39 -3.56
N ALA A 310 -7.81 -20.61 -4.06
CA ALA A 310 -6.66 -20.90 -3.22
C ALA A 310 -5.93 -19.66 -2.68
N ASN A 311 -6.42 -18.44 -2.97
CA ASN A 311 -5.81 -17.18 -2.54
C ASN A 311 -4.31 -17.09 -2.83
N TRP A 312 -3.86 -17.61 -3.97
CA TRP A 312 -2.42 -17.84 -4.19
C TRP A 312 -1.60 -16.55 -4.13
N THR A 313 -2.08 -15.49 -4.76
CA THR A 313 -1.42 -14.17 -4.74
C THR A 313 -1.38 -13.54 -3.35
N GLN A 314 -2.37 -13.82 -2.50
CA GLN A 314 -2.35 -13.40 -1.11
C GLN A 314 -1.20 -14.05 -0.36
N HIS A 315 -0.99 -15.36 -0.50
CA HIS A 315 0.12 -16.07 0.16
C HIS A 315 1.49 -15.55 -0.34
N ILE A 316 1.61 -15.25 -1.63
CA ILE A 316 2.85 -14.67 -2.20
C ILE A 316 3.10 -13.25 -1.62
N ASN A 317 2.06 -12.42 -1.52
CA ASN A 317 2.17 -11.10 -0.88
C ASN A 317 2.51 -11.23 0.61
N ASP A 318 1.86 -12.12 1.36
CA ASP A 318 2.10 -12.35 2.79
C ASP A 318 3.56 -12.80 3.03
N ALA A 319 4.09 -13.70 2.17
CA ALA A 319 5.49 -14.12 2.20
C ALA A 319 6.45 -12.94 1.99
N SER A 320 6.16 -12.07 1.01
CA SER A 320 6.94 -10.84 0.78
C SER A 320 6.91 -9.91 2.00
N LEU A 321 5.73 -9.65 2.56
CA LEU A 321 5.57 -8.78 3.73
C LEU A 321 6.32 -9.31 4.95
N CYS A 322 6.29 -10.63 5.16
CA CYS A 322 7.03 -11.27 6.25
C CYS A 322 8.54 -11.07 6.09
N LEU A 323 9.10 -11.35 4.91
CA LEU A 323 10.53 -11.13 4.63
C LEU A 323 10.92 -9.64 4.77
N ARG A 324 10.06 -8.73 4.32
CA ARG A 324 10.29 -7.27 4.43
C ARG A 324 10.31 -6.81 5.88
N ALA A 325 9.37 -7.29 6.70
CA ALA A 325 9.33 -7.00 8.13
C ALA A 325 10.59 -7.56 8.84
N ALA A 326 11.01 -8.77 8.49
CA ALA A 326 12.22 -9.40 9.02
C ALA A 326 13.48 -8.60 8.62
N SER A 327 13.61 -8.20 7.35
CA SER A 327 14.68 -7.34 6.84
C SER A 327 14.75 -6.01 7.62
N LYS A 328 13.62 -5.31 7.77
CA LYS A 328 13.55 -4.05 8.53
C LYS A 328 14.00 -4.23 9.98
N LYS A 329 13.58 -5.32 10.65
CA LYS A 329 14.01 -5.64 12.02
C LYS A 329 15.52 -5.93 12.08
N LEU A 330 16.05 -6.66 11.11
CA LEU A 330 17.47 -7.01 11.04
C LEU A 330 18.36 -5.80 10.76
N LYS A 331 17.97 -4.91 9.84
CA LYS A 331 18.72 -3.67 9.53
C LYS A 331 18.87 -2.77 10.75
N LYS A 332 17.82 -2.68 11.57
CA LYS A 332 17.85 -1.94 12.85
C LYS A 332 18.83 -2.53 13.86
N LEU A 333 18.99 -3.85 13.89
CA LEU A 333 19.86 -4.55 14.83
C LEU A 333 21.32 -4.64 14.36
N SER A 334 21.57 -4.73 13.06
CA SER A 334 22.87 -5.14 12.49
C SER A 334 23.59 -4.06 11.67
N ARG A 335 23.37 -2.77 11.99
CA ARG A 335 23.98 -1.62 11.27
C ARG A 335 23.74 -1.67 9.76
N ASN A 336 22.48 -1.77 9.34
CA ASN A 336 22.02 -1.78 7.94
C ASN A 336 22.33 -3.03 7.10
N LYS A 337 22.79 -4.13 7.69
CA LYS A 337 22.83 -5.43 7.00
C LYS A 337 21.47 -6.13 7.07
N ASP A 338 21.10 -6.86 6.03
CA ASP A 338 19.90 -7.73 6.02
C ASP A 338 20.14 -9.12 5.45
N ASN A 339 21.41 -9.50 5.35
CA ASN A 339 21.82 -10.83 4.96
C ASN A 339 21.76 -11.77 6.17
N VAL A 340 21.29 -12.98 5.95
CA VAL A 340 21.21 -14.04 6.95
C VAL A 340 21.98 -15.24 6.42
N GLU A 341 23.02 -15.66 7.14
CA GLU A 341 23.77 -16.86 6.78
C GLU A 341 22.95 -18.13 7.04
N PHE A 342 23.09 -19.11 6.16
CA PHE A 342 22.36 -20.36 6.23
C PHE A 342 22.66 -21.15 7.50
N HIS A 343 23.87 -21.04 8.07
CA HIS A 343 24.25 -21.75 9.30
C HIS A 343 23.55 -21.22 10.56
N HIS A 344 22.81 -20.11 10.47
CA HIS A 344 21.97 -19.58 11.55
C HIS A 344 20.52 -20.14 11.54
N THR A 345 20.32 -21.40 11.09
CA THR A 345 19.00 -22.05 11.00
C THR A 345 18.20 -22.11 12.30
N ILE A 346 18.86 -21.97 13.46
CA ILE A 346 18.22 -21.98 14.78
C ILE A 346 17.48 -20.64 15.05
N SER A 347 17.82 -19.57 14.33
CA SER A 347 17.13 -18.29 14.46
C SER A 347 15.82 -18.26 13.64
N PRO A 348 14.81 -17.46 14.03
CA PRO A 348 13.60 -17.28 13.23
C PRO A 348 13.87 -16.86 11.78
N GLN A 349 14.89 -16.03 11.56
CA GLN A 349 15.28 -15.63 10.21
C GLN A 349 15.96 -16.76 9.43
N GLY A 350 16.75 -17.61 10.11
CA GLY A 350 17.36 -18.79 9.49
C GLY A 350 16.34 -19.86 9.07
N ASP A 351 15.25 -20.01 9.81
CA ASP A 351 14.09 -20.83 9.40
C ASP A 351 13.49 -20.26 8.10
N MET A 352 13.25 -18.94 8.02
CA MET A 352 12.75 -18.32 6.78
C MET A 352 13.68 -18.54 5.58
N VAL A 353 15.01 -18.42 5.76
CA VAL A 353 16.00 -18.75 4.71
C VAL A 353 15.88 -20.21 4.28
N SER A 354 15.76 -21.13 5.24
CA SER A 354 15.65 -22.57 4.98
C SER A 354 14.38 -22.91 4.19
N ARG A 355 13.24 -22.31 4.55
CA ARG A 355 11.96 -22.45 3.83
C ARG A 355 12.06 -21.90 2.41
N THR A 356 12.71 -20.76 2.25
CA THR A 356 12.94 -20.13 0.92
C THR A 356 13.79 -21.04 0.04
N MET A 357 14.86 -21.62 0.57
CA MET A 357 15.68 -22.59 -0.15
C MET A 357 14.86 -23.83 -0.56
N GLY A 358 14.01 -24.34 0.34
CA GLY A 358 13.09 -25.44 0.03
C GLY A 358 12.17 -25.13 -1.15
N LEU A 359 11.60 -23.92 -1.19
CA LEU A 359 10.79 -23.44 -2.30
C LEU A 359 11.59 -23.33 -3.61
N VAL A 360 12.79 -22.75 -3.55
CA VAL A 360 13.70 -22.62 -4.70
C VAL A 360 14.02 -23.98 -5.31
N MET A 361 14.35 -24.96 -4.47
CA MET A 361 14.63 -26.34 -4.92
C MET A 361 13.41 -27.01 -5.54
N ASP A 362 12.24 -26.88 -4.90
CA ASP A 362 11.00 -27.45 -5.39
C ASP A 362 10.58 -26.84 -6.74
N LEU A 363 10.71 -25.52 -6.90
CA LEU A 363 10.47 -24.84 -8.18
C LEU A 363 11.47 -25.24 -9.26
N ALA A 364 12.76 -25.35 -8.92
CA ALA A 364 13.78 -25.77 -9.86
C ALA A 364 13.54 -27.20 -10.37
N MET A 365 13.19 -28.14 -9.49
CA MET A 365 12.73 -29.49 -9.87
C MET A 365 11.48 -29.42 -10.76
N LYS A 366 10.58 -28.50 -10.38
CA LYS A 366 9.36 -28.08 -11.08
C LYS A 366 9.57 -27.83 -12.57
N LEU A 367 10.52 -26.95 -12.82
CA LEU A 367 10.74 -26.30 -14.11
C LEU A 367 11.77 -27.02 -14.97
N ALA A 368 12.63 -27.84 -14.37
CA ALA A 368 13.61 -28.64 -15.08
C ALA A 368 12.95 -29.80 -15.85
N SER A 369 13.38 -30.01 -17.10
CA SER A 369 12.98 -31.20 -17.86
C SER A 369 13.55 -32.49 -17.25
N PRO A 370 12.88 -33.64 -17.42
CA PRO A 370 13.42 -34.93 -16.99
C PRO A 370 14.84 -35.15 -17.53
N GLY A 371 15.80 -35.38 -16.64
CA GLY A 371 17.21 -35.61 -16.98
C GLY A 371 18.13 -34.39 -16.92
N VAL A 372 17.61 -33.18 -16.69
CA VAL A 372 18.44 -32.00 -16.41
C VAL A 372 18.89 -32.05 -14.96
N MET A 373 20.21 -32.16 -14.74
CA MET A 373 20.78 -32.14 -13.40
C MET A 373 20.86 -30.70 -12.88
N MET A 374 20.08 -30.40 -11.84
CA MET A 374 20.26 -29.14 -11.08
C MET A 374 21.60 -29.22 -10.35
N LYS A 375 22.49 -28.27 -10.63
CA LYS A 375 23.79 -28.19 -9.97
C LYS A 375 23.86 -26.90 -9.15
N PRO A 376 24.07 -26.99 -7.83
CA PRO A 376 24.52 -25.84 -7.05
C PRO A 376 25.83 -25.30 -7.64
N ARG A 377 26.10 -24.01 -7.42
CA ARG A 377 27.39 -23.42 -7.82
C ARG A 377 28.55 -24.08 -7.07
N MET A 378 29.68 -24.22 -7.76
CA MET A 378 30.91 -24.83 -7.21
C MET A 378 31.96 -23.78 -6.80
N PHE A 379 31.77 -22.52 -7.20
CA PHE A 379 32.69 -21.41 -6.95
C PHE A 379 31.97 -20.24 -6.27
N GLN A 380 32.74 -19.35 -5.65
CA GLN A 380 32.21 -18.13 -5.04
C GLN A 380 31.58 -17.21 -6.11
N GLY A 381 30.52 -16.48 -5.73
CA GLY A 381 29.81 -15.53 -6.58
C GLY A 381 28.46 -15.08 -6.01
N SER A 382 27.54 -14.70 -6.90
CA SER A 382 26.11 -14.50 -6.61
C SER A 382 25.29 -15.73 -7.00
N GLY A 383 24.11 -15.91 -6.41
CA GLY A 383 23.21 -17.00 -6.77
C GLY A 383 23.40 -18.29 -5.98
N PHE A 384 22.46 -19.21 -6.11
CA PHE A 384 22.55 -20.55 -5.55
C PHE A 384 22.95 -21.60 -6.61
N PHE A 385 22.38 -21.50 -7.82
CA PHE A 385 22.61 -22.46 -8.89
C PHE A 385 23.83 -22.13 -9.76
N SER A 386 24.34 -23.15 -10.46
CA SER A 386 25.38 -22.99 -11.48
C SER A 386 24.89 -22.21 -12.70
N GLU A 387 25.79 -21.48 -13.36
CA GLU A 387 25.44 -20.69 -14.56
C GLU A 387 24.83 -21.55 -15.66
N SER A 388 25.35 -22.76 -15.88
CA SER A 388 24.80 -23.70 -16.87
C SER A 388 23.32 -24.03 -16.65
N PHE A 389 22.88 -24.08 -15.40
CA PHE A 389 21.47 -24.32 -15.07
C PHE A 389 20.63 -23.05 -15.23
N LEU A 390 21.19 -21.88 -14.90
CA LEU A 390 20.52 -20.60 -15.12
C LEU A 390 20.32 -20.33 -16.62
N GLU A 391 21.32 -20.60 -17.46
CA GLU A 391 21.22 -20.53 -18.92
C GLU A 391 20.13 -21.47 -19.45
N TYR A 392 20.06 -22.70 -18.93
CA TYR A 392 18.99 -23.64 -19.25
C TYR A 392 17.60 -23.05 -18.91
N LEU A 393 17.41 -22.49 -17.71
CA LEU A 393 16.15 -21.86 -17.30
C LEU A 393 15.78 -20.67 -18.17
N ARG A 394 16.75 -19.80 -18.49
CA ARG A 394 16.54 -18.65 -19.40
C ARG A 394 16.12 -19.11 -20.79
N HIS A 395 16.70 -20.19 -21.29
CA HIS A 395 16.30 -20.77 -22.57
C HIS A 395 14.90 -21.40 -22.48
N GLU A 396 14.58 -22.15 -21.42
CA GLU A 396 13.25 -22.71 -21.16
C GLU A 396 12.15 -21.64 -21.10
N LYS A 397 12.45 -20.44 -20.58
CA LYS A 397 11.52 -19.29 -20.56
C LYS A 397 10.93 -19.01 -21.94
N THR A 398 11.71 -19.18 -23.00
CA THR A 398 11.34 -18.84 -24.38
C THR A 398 10.77 -20.02 -25.17
N GLN A 399 11.06 -21.26 -24.75
CA GLN A 399 10.62 -22.45 -25.48
C GLN A 399 9.15 -22.80 -25.24
N LYS A 400 8.41 -23.01 -26.33
CA LYS A 400 7.03 -23.56 -26.34
C LYS A 400 6.97 -25.08 -26.09
N ARG A 401 8.07 -25.74 -25.73
CA ARG A 401 8.09 -27.18 -25.45
C ARG A 401 7.09 -27.53 -24.34
N GLN A 402 6.59 -28.77 -24.36
CA GLN A 402 5.77 -29.34 -23.27
C GLN A 402 6.58 -29.29 -21.97
N CYS A 403 6.50 -28.18 -21.24
CA CYS A 403 6.90 -28.15 -19.84
C CYS A 403 5.70 -28.52 -18.97
N TRP A 404 5.96 -28.60 -17.67
CA TRP A 404 4.98 -28.81 -16.60
C TRP A 404 3.74 -27.88 -16.64
N PHE A 405 3.75 -26.79 -17.43
CA PHE A 405 2.67 -25.80 -17.58
C PHE A 405 2.31 -25.49 -19.05
N ARG A 406 1.01 -25.37 -19.39
CA ARG A 406 0.57 -24.85 -20.72
C ARG A 406 0.50 -23.32 -20.80
N SER A 407 0.24 -22.62 -19.69
CA SER A 407 0.25 -21.15 -19.69
C SER A 407 1.69 -20.64 -19.79
N SER A 408 2.05 -20.08 -20.94
CA SER A 408 3.38 -19.51 -21.17
C SER A 408 3.63 -18.30 -20.27
N ALA A 409 2.60 -17.54 -19.92
CA ALA A 409 2.69 -16.43 -18.97
C ALA A 409 3.04 -16.92 -17.56
N LEU A 410 2.36 -17.97 -17.07
CA LEU A 410 2.63 -18.57 -15.77
C LEU A 410 4.04 -19.18 -15.72
N LYS A 411 4.44 -19.95 -16.76
CA LYS A 411 5.80 -20.49 -16.88
C LYS A 411 6.85 -19.38 -16.79
N ARG A 412 6.69 -18.32 -17.59
CA ARG A 412 7.61 -17.17 -17.61
C ARG A 412 7.68 -16.50 -16.24
N GLY A 413 6.55 -16.27 -15.58
CA GLY A 413 6.50 -15.69 -14.25
C GLY A 413 7.23 -16.52 -13.19
N LEU A 414 7.07 -17.84 -13.20
CA LEU A 414 7.74 -18.75 -12.27
C LEU A 414 9.25 -18.88 -12.55
N VAL A 415 9.65 -18.90 -13.82
CA VAL A 415 11.08 -18.89 -14.19
C VAL A 415 11.74 -17.59 -13.75
N ASP A 416 11.11 -16.43 -14.01
CA ASP A 416 11.63 -15.15 -13.58
C ASP A 416 11.74 -15.07 -12.06
N PHE A 417 10.71 -15.52 -11.35
CA PHE A 417 10.75 -15.60 -9.90
C PHE A 417 11.90 -16.45 -9.39
N LEU A 418 12.15 -17.62 -10.00
CA LEU A 418 13.27 -18.49 -9.62
C LEU A 418 14.63 -17.80 -9.85
N LEU A 419 14.77 -17.07 -10.95
CA LEU A 419 15.99 -16.30 -11.26
C LEU A 419 16.19 -15.13 -10.28
N GLU A 420 15.15 -14.34 -10.03
CA GLU A 420 15.17 -13.21 -9.08
C GLU A 420 15.45 -13.69 -7.64
N LEU A 421 14.84 -14.81 -7.25
CA LEU A 421 15.05 -15.39 -5.92
C LEU A 421 16.43 -16.04 -5.78
N ASN A 422 16.98 -16.63 -6.85
CA ASN A 422 18.36 -17.08 -6.90
C ASN A 422 19.31 -15.91 -6.61
N ASP A 423 19.07 -14.74 -7.21
CA ASP A 423 19.93 -13.55 -7.04
C ASP A 423 19.85 -12.91 -5.64
N ALA A 424 18.91 -13.36 -4.80
CA ALA A 424 18.87 -13.02 -3.38
C ALA A 424 19.97 -13.74 -2.57
N PHE A 425 20.56 -14.80 -3.08
CA PHE A 425 21.64 -15.55 -2.44
C PHE A 425 23.04 -15.04 -2.84
N SER A 426 23.97 -15.05 -1.89
CA SER A 426 25.39 -14.74 -2.13
C SER A 426 26.30 -15.50 -1.18
N ASP A 427 27.62 -15.37 -1.35
CA ASP A 427 28.56 -15.82 -0.30
C ASP A 427 28.55 -14.87 0.90
N ALA A 428 28.78 -15.42 2.09
CA ALA A 428 28.95 -14.70 3.34
C ALA A 428 30.38 -14.15 3.52
N ASP A 429 31.40 -14.92 3.11
CA ASP A 429 32.83 -14.57 3.20
C ASP A 429 33.57 -14.89 1.90
N ALA A 430 34.34 -13.93 1.38
CA ALA A 430 35.25 -14.15 0.24
C ALA A 430 36.58 -14.73 0.75
N GLY A 431 36.79 -16.04 0.58
CA GLY A 431 38.08 -16.69 0.84
C GLY A 431 38.04 -18.01 1.61
N GLY A 432 36.86 -18.52 1.99
CA GLY A 432 36.66 -19.82 2.63
C GLY A 432 35.78 -20.79 1.81
N PRO A 433 35.43 -21.98 2.35
CA PRO A 433 34.40 -22.83 1.75
C PRO A 433 33.09 -22.04 1.59
N ILE A 434 32.32 -22.33 0.53
CA ILE A 434 31.09 -21.61 0.19
C ILE A 434 30.13 -21.62 1.38
N ARG A 435 29.93 -20.44 1.98
CA ARG A 435 28.92 -20.17 3.01
C ARG A 435 27.85 -19.29 2.40
N LEU A 436 26.66 -19.86 2.21
CA LEU A 436 25.55 -19.13 1.61
C LEU A 436 24.88 -18.20 2.63
N GLN A 437 24.59 -16.98 2.20
CA GLN A 437 23.70 -16.05 2.88
C GLN A 437 22.59 -15.61 1.92
N MET A 438 21.49 -15.13 2.47
CA MET A 438 20.36 -14.60 1.70
C MET A 438 20.01 -13.18 2.15
N SER A 439 19.84 -12.26 1.20
CA SER A 439 19.27 -10.94 1.48
C SER A 439 17.76 -11.06 1.60
N LEU A 440 17.23 -10.82 2.80
CA LEU A 440 15.78 -10.86 3.05
C LEU A 440 15.02 -9.81 2.23
N GLY A 441 15.64 -8.64 2.00
CA GLY A 441 15.06 -7.59 1.16
C GLY A 441 14.90 -8.03 -0.30
N LYS A 442 15.97 -8.53 -0.92
CA LYS A 442 15.91 -9.01 -2.31
C LYS A 442 14.92 -10.17 -2.48
N ALA A 443 14.88 -11.10 -1.52
CA ALA A 443 13.90 -12.18 -1.54
C ALA A 443 12.46 -11.64 -1.47
N SER A 444 12.19 -10.68 -0.57
CA SER A 444 10.88 -10.01 -0.50
C SER A 444 10.49 -9.35 -1.83
N ASP A 445 11.42 -8.70 -2.51
CA ASP A 445 11.17 -8.05 -3.80
C ASP A 445 10.83 -9.08 -4.88
N ALA A 446 11.52 -10.23 -4.93
CA ALA A 446 11.20 -11.33 -5.86
C ALA A 446 9.77 -11.86 -5.64
N PHE A 447 9.34 -12.06 -4.38
CA PHE A 447 7.96 -12.48 -4.09
C PHE A 447 6.95 -11.41 -4.53
N LEU A 448 7.22 -10.13 -4.28
CA LEU A 448 6.32 -9.05 -4.67
C LEU A 448 6.19 -8.92 -6.19
N THR A 449 7.30 -9.07 -6.91
CA THR A 449 7.31 -9.10 -8.38
C THR A 449 6.49 -10.28 -8.91
N LEU A 450 6.65 -11.47 -8.34
CA LEU A 450 5.81 -12.63 -8.71
C LEU A 450 4.33 -12.34 -8.44
N ALA A 451 3.98 -11.81 -7.28
CA ALA A 451 2.59 -11.49 -6.94
C ALA A 451 1.99 -10.54 -7.98
N ASN A 452 2.73 -9.50 -8.38
CA ASN A 452 2.26 -8.55 -9.39
C ASN A 452 2.09 -9.19 -10.77
N LYS A 453 3.02 -10.05 -11.19
CA LYS A 453 2.90 -10.83 -12.44
C LYS A 453 1.69 -11.76 -12.41
N MET A 454 1.39 -12.38 -11.26
CA MET A 454 0.25 -13.27 -11.08
C MET A 454 -1.09 -12.53 -11.10
N GLU A 455 -1.18 -11.34 -10.49
CA GLU A 455 -2.37 -10.49 -10.63
C GLU A 455 -2.58 -10.01 -12.07
N GLY A 456 -1.49 -9.73 -12.80
CA GLY A 456 -1.56 -9.50 -14.25
C GLY A 456 -2.14 -10.69 -15.01
N LEU A 457 -1.67 -11.91 -14.71
CA LEU A 457 -2.21 -13.15 -15.29
C LEU A 457 -3.70 -13.34 -14.95
N LEU A 458 -4.10 -13.11 -13.70
CA LEU A 458 -5.50 -13.22 -13.29
C LEU A 458 -6.39 -12.21 -14.03
N SER A 459 -5.89 -10.99 -14.27
CA SER A 459 -6.58 -9.99 -15.09
C SER A 459 -6.84 -10.52 -16.51
N THR A 460 -5.82 -11.09 -17.16
CA THR A 460 -5.95 -11.67 -18.50
C THR A 460 -6.90 -12.87 -18.53
N LEU A 461 -6.81 -13.76 -17.54
CA LEU A 461 -7.68 -14.95 -17.45
C LEU A 461 -9.14 -14.59 -17.20
N ALA A 462 -9.41 -13.51 -16.46
CA ALA A 462 -10.74 -12.95 -16.25
C ALA A 462 -11.29 -12.18 -17.47
N GLY A 463 -10.46 -11.96 -18.50
CA GLY A 463 -10.85 -11.21 -19.70
C GLY A 463 -10.91 -9.69 -19.50
N TYR A 464 -10.24 -9.16 -18.48
CA TYR A 464 -10.12 -7.70 -18.32
C TYR A 464 -9.19 -7.12 -19.40
N PRO A 465 -9.50 -5.94 -19.95
CA PRO A 465 -8.62 -5.27 -20.92
C PRO A 465 -7.25 -5.01 -20.27
N GLU A 466 -6.18 -5.19 -21.04
CA GLU A 466 -4.83 -4.84 -20.58
C GLU A 466 -4.83 -3.37 -20.15
N GLN A 467 -4.43 -3.10 -18.91
CA GLN A 467 -4.19 -1.73 -18.48
C GLN A 467 -3.01 -1.22 -19.31
N GLU A 468 -3.26 -0.24 -20.17
CA GLU A 468 -2.18 0.50 -20.85
C GLU A 468 -1.19 0.95 -19.78
N GLN A 469 0.04 0.45 -19.88
CA GLN A 469 1.13 1.03 -19.13
C GLN A 469 1.19 2.50 -19.59
N PRO A 470 1.28 3.49 -18.67
CA PRO A 470 1.68 4.80 -19.12
C PRO A 470 3.01 4.58 -19.84
N LEU A 471 3.03 4.91 -21.13
CA LEU A 471 4.26 5.03 -21.88
C LEU A 471 5.19 5.85 -20.99
N GLU A 472 6.28 5.23 -20.53
CA GLU A 472 7.43 6.05 -20.14
C GLU A 472 7.67 6.93 -21.35
N ASP A 473 7.54 8.24 -21.19
CA ASP A 473 7.84 9.19 -22.24
C ASP A 473 9.21 8.80 -22.80
N GLU A 474 9.24 8.23 -24.01
CA GLU A 474 10.38 8.32 -24.91
C GLU A 474 10.53 9.80 -25.31
N ALA A 475 10.81 10.65 -24.33
CA ALA A 475 11.35 11.98 -24.50
C ALA A 475 12.88 11.90 -24.45
N GLU A 476 13.43 10.97 -25.22
CA GLU A 476 14.73 11.15 -25.85
C GLU A 476 14.51 10.96 -27.36
N GLN A 477 13.77 11.91 -27.95
CA GLN A 477 14.07 12.25 -29.34
C GLN A 477 15.55 12.64 -29.35
N GLU A 478 16.37 11.81 -29.98
CA GLU A 478 17.68 12.20 -30.50
C GLU A 478 17.47 13.43 -31.40
N VAL A 479 17.52 14.61 -30.79
CA VAL A 479 17.82 15.85 -31.48
C VAL A 479 19.28 15.71 -31.87
N ASN A 480 19.51 15.17 -33.06
CA ASN A 480 20.78 15.25 -33.74
C ASN A 480 20.98 16.74 -34.08
N PRO A 481 21.78 17.51 -33.33
CA PRO A 481 21.94 18.92 -33.63
C PRO A 481 23.01 19.00 -34.71
N ASP A 482 22.59 19.26 -35.94
CA ASP A 482 23.51 19.74 -36.96
C ASP A 482 24.08 21.08 -36.46
N PRO A 483 25.37 21.19 -36.10
CA PRO A 483 25.87 22.28 -35.26
C PRO A 483 25.95 23.64 -35.99
N ASP A 484 25.75 23.68 -37.30
CA ASP A 484 26.11 24.85 -38.12
C ASP A 484 24.93 25.69 -38.63
N VAL A 485 23.67 25.29 -38.37
CA VAL A 485 22.50 26.03 -38.91
C VAL A 485 21.73 26.80 -37.82
N ALA A 486 21.68 26.30 -36.59
CA ALA A 486 20.90 26.92 -35.51
C ALA A 486 21.56 28.19 -34.90
N SER A 487 22.86 28.39 -35.10
CA SER A 487 23.58 29.53 -34.50
C SER A 487 23.36 30.84 -35.26
N ALA A 488 23.24 30.81 -36.60
CA ALA A 488 23.12 32.00 -37.42
C ALA A 488 21.77 32.71 -37.23
N GLU A 489 20.68 31.94 -37.09
CA GLU A 489 19.32 32.50 -36.96
C GLU A 489 19.07 33.12 -35.58
N LEU A 490 19.66 32.53 -34.53
CA LEU A 490 19.63 33.08 -33.18
C LEU A 490 20.47 34.37 -33.08
N ILE A 491 21.64 34.39 -33.71
CA ILE A 491 22.52 35.57 -33.75
C ILE A 491 21.86 36.71 -34.53
N GLN A 492 21.18 36.42 -35.64
CA GLN A 492 20.46 37.43 -36.42
C GLN A 492 19.28 38.01 -35.62
N ARG A 493 18.49 37.18 -34.93
CA ARG A 493 17.41 37.66 -34.06
C ARG A 493 17.91 38.53 -32.91
N LEU A 494 19.07 38.22 -32.35
CA LEU A 494 19.66 39.03 -31.27
C LEU A 494 20.23 40.37 -31.78
N ARG A 495 20.71 40.45 -33.03
CA ARG A 495 21.06 41.72 -33.68
C ARG A 495 19.82 42.54 -34.03
N ASP A 496 18.78 41.91 -34.56
CA ASP A 496 17.53 42.58 -34.93
C ASP A 496 16.82 43.16 -33.68
N LEU A 497 17.02 42.56 -32.51
CA LEU A 497 16.55 43.06 -31.21
C LEU A 497 17.50 44.09 -30.56
N GLY A 498 18.62 44.44 -31.20
CA GLY A 498 19.59 45.42 -30.69
C GLY A 498 20.36 44.97 -29.44
N ILE A 499 20.38 43.67 -29.13
CA ILE A 499 21.02 43.10 -27.93
C ILE A 499 22.51 42.83 -28.19
N LEU A 500 22.88 42.57 -29.44
CA LEU A 500 24.26 42.40 -29.91
C LEU A 500 24.57 43.48 -30.95
N HIS A 501 25.68 44.21 -30.78
CA HIS A 501 26.20 45.17 -31.76
C HIS A 501 27.02 44.50 -32.86
#